data_AF-A0A5K0Y894-F1
#
_entry.id   AF-A0A5K0Y894-F1
#
_cell.length_a   1.000
_cell.length_b   1.000
_cell.length_c   1.000
_cell.angle_alpha   90.00
_cell.angle_beta   90.00
_cell.angle_gamma   90.00
#
_symmetry.space_group_name_H-M   'P 1'
#
loop_
_entity.id
_entity.type
_entity.pdbx_description
1 polymer ?
#
loop_
_entity_poly.entity_id
_entity_poly.type
_entity_poly.pdbx_seq_one_letter_code
_entity_poly.pdbx_strand_id
1 'polypeptide(L)'
;SALLVIVWTLIGISCYRKKRLLKHLDDIERLRGISLPVISHRELVRAMSNFSNANFLGNGSFGSVYKGILVDGTTVAVKVLNLLFEGASKSFDIECTVMRQVRHGNLVKVITSCSSRDFKALVPQYMPLGGLEVYLHSDGHHLNLVQRLDIMIDVACALEYLHQGYSETTVHCDLKPSNVLLDENMTAYVSDFGIAKILVCQNYSTLTATLGTTGYIAP
;
A
#
# COMPACT_ATOMS: atom_id res chain seq x y z
N SER A 1 39.93 10.69 1.38
CA SER A 1 39.54 9.92 2.60
C SER A 1 38.16 10.24 3.19
N ALA A 2 37.29 11.04 2.57
CA ALA A 2 35.84 11.09 2.90
C ALA A 2 34.98 11.07 1.63
N LEU A 3 35.42 11.80 0.60
CA LEU A 3 34.88 11.76 -0.76
C LEU A 3 34.80 10.34 -1.35
N LEU A 4 35.84 9.51 -1.16
CA LEU A 4 35.83 8.13 -1.65
C LEU A 4 34.74 7.29 -0.96
N VAL A 5 34.53 7.47 0.34
CA VAL A 5 33.47 6.75 1.09
C VAL A 5 32.10 7.16 0.56
N ILE A 6 31.86 8.46 0.35
CA ILE A 6 30.60 8.98 -0.21
C ILE A 6 30.36 8.43 -1.62
N VAL A 7 31.40 8.39 -2.46
CA VAL A 7 31.29 7.85 -3.82
C VAL A 7 30.97 6.35 -3.78
N TRP A 8 31.64 5.57 -2.91
CA TRP A 8 31.36 4.15 -2.75
C TRP A 8 29.97 3.87 -2.17
N THR A 9 29.48 4.69 -1.24
CA THR A 9 28.10 4.55 -0.74
C THR A 9 27.07 4.92 -1.79
N LEU A 10 27.27 5.99 -2.57
CA LEU A 10 26.39 6.37 -3.67
C LEU A 10 26.39 5.31 -4.79
N ILE A 11 27.55 4.75 -5.13
CA ILE A 11 27.67 3.64 -6.09
C ILE A 11 26.99 2.40 -5.52
N GLY A 12 27.20 2.08 -4.23
CA GLY A 12 26.54 0.97 -3.55
C GLY A 12 25.02 1.10 -3.57
N ILE A 13 24.49 2.28 -3.25
CA ILE A 13 23.06 2.61 -3.30
C ILE A 13 22.55 2.50 -4.75
N SER A 14 23.27 3.04 -5.72
CA SER A 14 22.90 2.99 -7.15
C SER A 14 22.90 1.55 -7.69
N CYS A 15 23.91 0.75 -7.36
CA CYS A 15 23.98 -0.67 -7.73
C CYS A 15 22.90 -1.50 -7.04
N TYR A 16 22.60 -1.21 -5.77
CA TYR A 16 21.52 -1.85 -5.03
C TYR A 16 20.15 -1.50 -5.65
N ARG A 17 19.91 -0.21 -5.91
CA ARG A 17 18.71 0.26 -6.64
C ARG A 17 18.57 -0.41 -8.00
N LYS A 18 19.66 -0.53 -8.77
CA LYS A 18 19.64 -1.17 -10.08
C LYS A 18 19.34 -2.67 -10.00
N LYS A 19 19.92 -3.40 -9.05
CA LYS A 19 19.60 -4.83 -8.84
C LYS A 19 18.15 -5.03 -8.41
N ARG A 20 17.64 -4.17 -7.53
CA ARG A 20 16.24 -4.22 -7.09
C ARG A 20 15.26 -3.88 -8.22
N LEU A 21 15.58 -2.86 -9.02
CA LEU A 21 14.83 -2.47 -10.21
C LEU A 21 14.75 -3.61 -11.25
N LEU A 22 15.85 -4.35 -11.45
CA LEU A 22 15.88 -5.49 -12.37
C LEU A 22 15.01 -6.65 -11.87
N LYS A 23 15.08 -6.99 -10.59
CA LYS A 23 14.19 -8.01 -9.99
C LYS A 23 12.72 -7.60 -10.10
N HIS A 24 12.46 -6.30 -9.95
CA HIS A 24 11.13 -5.70 -10.03
C HIS A 24 10.54 -5.69 -11.45
N LEU A 25 11.35 -5.42 -12.48
CA LEU A 25 10.92 -5.50 -13.88
C LEU A 25 10.47 -6.92 -14.26
N ASP A 26 11.17 -7.94 -13.74
CA ASP A 26 10.86 -9.35 -13.96
C ASP A 26 9.53 -9.76 -13.31
N ASP A 27 9.25 -9.26 -12.09
CA ASP A 27 7.96 -9.47 -11.40
C ASP A 27 6.79 -8.74 -12.09
N ILE A 28 7.02 -7.54 -12.65
CA ILE A 28 6.01 -6.79 -13.41
C ILE A 28 5.65 -7.50 -14.72
N GLU A 29 6.64 -8.02 -15.45
CA GLU A 29 6.41 -8.74 -16.70
C GLU A 29 5.60 -10.02 -16.48
N ARG A 30 5.82 -10.73 -15.37
CA ARG A 30 5.03 -11.91 -14.99
C ARG A 30 3.57 -11.61 -14.63
N LEU A 31 3.25 -10.37 -14.25
CA LEU A 31 1.91 -9.97 -13.79
C LEU A 31 1.06 -9.31 -14.89
N ARG A 32 1.66 -8.92 -16.02
CA ARG A 32 0.92 -8.39 -17.19
C ARG A 32 0.17 -9.52 -17.90
N GLY A 33 -1.09 -9.70 -17.54
CA GLY A 33 -2.00 -10.65 -18.19
C GLY A 33 -2.94 -11.41 -17.23
N ILE A 34 -2.79 -11.24 -15.92
CA ILE A 34 -3.61 -11.96 -14.94
C ILE A 34 -4.93 -11.20 -14.73
N SER A 35 -6.05 -11.80 -15.11
CA SER A 35 -7.37 -11.38 -14.66
C SER A 35 -7.43 -11.49 -13.13
N LEU A 36 -7.83 -10.42 -12.43
CA LEU A 36 -8.01 -10.49 -10.98
C LEU A 36 -9.05 -11.59 -10.67
N PRO A 37 -8.78 -12.51 -9.74
CA PRO A 37 -9.74 -13.54 -9.39
C PRO A 37 -11.03 -12.91 -8.86
N VAL A 38 -12.17 -13.33 -9.37
CA VAL A 38 -13.48 -12.89 -8.87
C VAL A 38 -13.78 -13.69 -7.60
N ILE A 39 -13.72 -13.03 -6.45
CA ILE A 39 -14.05 -13.64 -5.15
C ILE A 39 -15.40 -13.10 -4.70
N SER A 40 -16.33 -14.01 -4.40
CA SER A 40 -17.68 -13.66 -3.95
C SER A 40 -17.69 -13.19 -2.49
N HIS A 41 -18.71 -12.42 -2.12
CA HIS A 41 -18.94 -12.01 -0.72
C HIS A 41 -18.92 -13.22 0.23
N ARG A 42 -19.59 -14.31 -0.14
CA ARG A 42 -19.66 -15.53 0.69
C ARG A 42 -18.28 -16.16 0.92
N GLU A 43 -17.43 -16.15 -0.09
CA GLU A 43 -16.05 -16.66 0.03
C GLU A 43 -15.21 -15.79 0.95
N LEU A 44 -15.33 -14.45 0.86
CA LEU A 44 -14.62 -13.55 1.76
C LEU A 44 -15.07 -13.72 3.22
N VAL A 45 -16.37 -13.83 3.47
CA VAL A 45 -16.90 -14.05 4.82
C VAL A 45 -16.35 -15.34 5.42
N ARG A 46 -16.29 -16.42 4.62
CA ARG A 46 -15.67 -17.68 5.05
C ARG A 46 -14.16 -17.54 5.29
N ALA A 47 -13.45 -16.85 4.40
CA ALA A 47 -12.01 -16.61 4.54
C ALA A 47 -11.68 -15.86 5.84
N MET A 48 -12.54 -14.94 6.27
CA MET A 48 -12.42 -14.20 7.53
C MET A 48 -12.97 -14.94 8.76
N SER A 49 -13.39 -16.20 8.62
CA SER A 49 -14.05 -16.97 9.70
C SER A 49 -15.27 -16.25 10.28
N ASN A 50 -16.15 -15.76 9.40
CA ASN A 50 -17.37 -14.99 9.76
C ASN A 50 -17.08 -13.75 10.60
N PHE A 51 -16.08 -12.94 10.20
CA PHE A 51 -15.67 -11.72 10.91
C PHE A 51 -15.24 -11.96 12.37
N SER A 52 -14.60 -13.11 12.63
CA SER A 52 -14.09 -13.43 13.96
C SER A 52 -13.13 -12.34 14.48
N ASN A 53 -13.28 -11.94 15.74
CA ASN A 53 -12.36 -11.00 16.39
C ASN A 53 -10.91 -11.49 16.39
N ALA A 54 -10.67 -12.81 16.35
CA ALA A 54 -9.31 -13.36 16.24
C ALA A 54 -8.62 -12.99 14.91
N ASN A 55 -9.41 -12.65 13.88
CA ASN A 55 -8.92 -12.22 12.58
C ASN A 55 -8.94 -10.70 12.42
N PHE A 56 -9.38 -9.92 13.41
CA PHE A 56 -9.39 -8.47 13.31
C PHE A 56 -7.97 -7.91 13.37
N LEU A 57 -7.60 -7.10 12.38
CA LEU A 57 -6.28 -6.48 12.29
C LEU A 57 -6.29 -5.01 12.72
N GLY A 58 -7.44 -4.33 12.60
CA GLY A 58 -7.57 -2.93 12.97
C GLY A 58 -8.64 -2.21 12.15
N ASN A 59 -8.77 -0.91 12.43
CA ASN A 59 -9.61 -0.01 11.65
C ASN A 59 -8.75 0.77 10.67
N GLY A 60 -9.17 0.77 9.40
CA GLY A 60 -8.67 1.70 8.40
C GLY A 60 -9.52 2.97 8.36
N SER A 61 -9.16 3.87 7.46
CA SER A 61 -9.81 5.19 7.30
C SER A 61 -11.33 5.12 7.06
N PHE A 62 -11.81 4.08 6.36
CA PHE A 62 -13.21 3.95 5.93
C PHE A 62 -13.84 2.60 6.29
N GLY A 63 -13.27 1.85 7.23
CA GLY A 63 -13.77 0.53 7.56
C GLY A 63 -12.83 -0.30 8.42
N SER A 64 -13.06 -1.60 8.45
CA SER A 64 -12.34 -2.55 9.28
C SER A 64 -11.53 -3.52 8.44
N VAL A 65 -10.36 -3.91 8.93
CA VAL A 65 -9.44 -4.82 8.23
C VAL A 65 -9.37 -6.14 8.99
N TYR A 66 -9.53 -7.23 8.25
CA TYR A 66 -9.46 -8.59 8.79
C TYR A 66 -8.40 -9.41 8.06
N LYS A 67 -7.74 -10.32 8.77
CA LYS A 67 -6.96 -11.39 8.18
C LYS A 67 -7.91 -12.43 7.59
N GLY A 68 -7.61 -12.89 6.39
CA GLY A 68 -8.36 -13.95 5.73
C GLY A 68 -7.44 -15.02 5.15
N ILE A 69 -7.96 -16.23 5.01
CA ILE A 69 -7.30 -17.32 4.28
C ILE A 69 -8.23 -17.73 3.14
N LEU A 70 -7.79 -17.52 1.90
CA LEU A 70 -8.54 -17.91 0.70
C LEU A 70 -8.56 -19.44 0.54
N VAL A 71 -9.41 -19.93 -0.35
CA VAL A 71 -9.60 -21.38 -0.60
C VAL A 71 -8.30 -22.06 -1.06
N ASP A 72 -7.44 -21.33 -1.78
CA ASP A 72 -6.14 -21.79 -2.25
C ASP A 72 -5.04 -21.72 -1.17
N GLY A 73 -5.38 -21.30 0.06
CA GLY A 73 -4.44 -21.13 1.17
C GLY A 73 -3.75 -19.76 1.22
N THR A 74 -4.00 -18.88 0.26
CA THR A 74 -3.40 -17.54 0.25
C THR A 74 -3.88 -16.73 1.44
N THR A 75 -2.95 -16.21 2.25
CA THR A 75 -3.26 -15.31 3.35
C THR A 75 -3.41 -13.88 2.82
N VAL A 76 -4.53 -13.23 3.16
CA VAL A 76 -4.89 -11.90 2.67
C VAL A 76 -5.31 -10.98 3.81
N ALA A 77 -5.26 -9.68 3.56
CA ALA A 77 -5.98 -8.70 4.36
C ALA A 77 -7.28 -8.33 3.61
N VAL A 78 -8.38 -8.23 4.33
CA VAL A 78 -9.71 -7.90 3.78
C VAL A 78 -10.17 -6.62 4.44
N LYS A 79 -10.12 -5.51 3.70
CA LYS A 79 -10.62 -4.20 4.13
C LYS A 79 -12.09 -4.12 3.77
N VAL A 80 -12.96 -4.22 4.76
CA VAL A 80 -14.42 -4.17 4.62
C VAL A 80 -14.87 -2.74 4.92
N LEU A 81 -15.52 -2.11 3.96
CA LEU A 81 -15.87 -0.69 4.02
C LEU A 81 -17.16 -0.50 4.81
N ASN A 82 -17.16 0.48 5.71
CA ASN A 82 -18.38 0.89 6.40
C ASN A 82 -19.17 1.86 5.53
N LEU A 83 -20.16 1.34 4.78
CA LEU A 83 -20.96 2.13 3.83
C LEU A 83 -21.86 3.19 4.50
N LEU A 84 -22.01 3.17 5.83
CA LEU A 84 -22.70 4.22 6.57
C LEU A 84 -21.84 5.48 6.71
N PHE A 85 -20.52 5.37 6.56
CA PHE A 85 -19.62 6.50 6.66
C PHE A 85 -19.61 7.31 5.35
N GLU A 86 -19.80 8.62 5.46
CA GLU A 86 -19.83 9.51 4.30
C GLU A 86 -18.49 9.43 3.53
N GLY A 87 -18.57 9.23 2.22
CA GLY A 87 -17.39 9.12 1.37
C GLY A 87 -16.72 7.74 1.35
N ALA A 88 -17.13 6.75 2.16
CA ALA A 88 -16.54 5.40 2.13
C ALA A 88 -16.68 4.72 0.77
N SER A 89 -17.85 4.84 0.13
CA SER A 89 -18.09 4.31 -1.22
C SER A 89 -17.19 4.98 -2.27
N LYS A 90 -17.03 6.31 -2.19
CA LYS A 90 -16.14 7.09 -3.06
C LYS A 90 -14.68 6.72 -2.83
N SER A 91 -14.28 6.52 -1.58
CA SER A 91 -12.94 6.09 -1.21
C SER A 91 -12.60 4.73 -1.81
N PHE A 92 -13.52 3.77 -1.72
CA PHE A 92 -13.38 2.48 -2.37
C PHE A 92 -13.21 2.59 -3.89
N ASP A 93 -14.00 3.44 -4.54
CA ASP A 93 -13.93 3.63 -5.99
C ASP A 93 -12.60 4.27 -6.42
N ILE A 94 -12.09 5.24 -5.65
CA ILE A 94 -10.74 5.84 -5.83
C ILE A 94 -9.67 4.77 -5.68
N GLU A 95 -9.68 4.03 -4.57
CA GLU A 95 -8.67 3.01 -4.28
C GLU A 95 -8.65 1.92 -5.35
N CYS A 96 -9.83 1.44 -5.78
CA CYS A 96 -9.93 0.49 -6.90
C CYS A 96 -9.40 1.06 -8.22
N THR A 97 -9.62 2.34 -8.48
CA THR A 97 -9.14 3.00 -9.71
C THR A 97 -7.62 3.08 -9.72
N VAL A 98 -7.04 3.60 -8.64
CA VAL A 98 -5.58 3.71 -8.51
C VAL A 98 -4.92 2.33 -8.58
N MET A 99 -5.43 1.35 -7.85
CA MET A 99 -4.88 -0.01 -7.78
C MET A 99 -4.91 -0.78 -9.09
N ARG A 100 -5.79 -0.39 -10.03
CA ARG A 100 -5.79 -0.95 -11.39
C ARG A 100 -4.65 -0.40 -12.25
N GLN A 101 -4.20 0.83 -11.97
CA GLN A 101 -3.20 1.53 -12.75
C GLN A 101 -1.79 1.34 -12.18
N VAL A 102 -1.64 1.27 -10.86
CA VAL A 102 -0.34 1.24 -10.18
C VAL A 102 0.11 -0.20 -9.90
N ARG A 103 1.35 -0.53 -10.26
CA ARG A 103 2.03 -1.77 -9.89
C ARG A 103 3.51 -1.50 -9.65
N HIS A 104 3.92 -1.61 -8.39
CA HIS A 104 5.31 -1.40 -7.99
C HIS A 104 5.67 -2.26 -6.76
N GLY A 105 6.94 -2.65 -6.62
CA GLY A 105 7.45 -3.58 -5.60
C GLY A 105 7.54 -2.98 -4.20
N ASN A 106 7.23 -1.69 -4.06
CA ASN A 106 7.06 -1.00 -2.78
C ASN A 106 5.62 -0.46 -2.63
N LEU A 107 4.65 -0.99 -3.38
CA LEU A 107 3.22 -0.72 -3.21
C LEU A 107 2.50 -2.00 -2.84
N VAL A 108 1.59 -1.94 -1.87
CA VAL A 108 0.78 -3.12 -1.49
C VAL A 108 -0.06 -3.57 -2.68
N LYS A 109 0.13 -4.82 -3.10
CA LYS A 109 -0.63 -5.39 -4.20
C LYS A 109 -2.06 -5.69 -3.76
N VAL A 110 -3.02 -5.17 -4.52
CA VAL A 110 -4.41 -5.63 -4.44
C VAL A 110 -4.59 -6.88 -5.31
N ILE A 111 -5.10 -7.94 -4.68
CA ILE A 111 -5.40 -9.23 -5.32
C ILE A 111 -6.75 -9.12 -6.02
N THR A 112 -7.76 -8.58 -5.35
CA THR A 112 -9.09 -8.38 -5.92
C THR A 112 -9.92 -7.38 -5.09
N SER A 113 -11.14 -7.12 -5.55
CA SER A 113 -12.16 -6.35 -4.85
C SER A 113 -13.51 -7.05 -4.98
N CYS A 114 -14.33 -6.99 -3.94
CA CYS A 114 -15.71 -7.46 -3.97
C CYS A 114 -16.64 -6.26 -3.81
N SER A 115 -17.61 -6.10 -4.71
CA SER A 115 -18.53 -4.96 -4.71
C SER A 115 -19.95 -5.43 -5.00
N SER A 116 -20.89 -5.01 -4.16
CA SER A 116 -22.33 -5.17 -4.29
C SER A 116 -23.02 -3.94 -3.69
N ARG A 117 -24.36 -3.89 -3.75
CA ARG A 117 -25.13 -2.74 -3.25
C ARG A 117 -24.81 -2.40 -1.78
N ASP A 118 -24.75 -3.41 -0.93
CA ASP A 118 -24.67 -3.24 0.53
C ASP A 118 -23.33 -3.76 1.11
N PHE A 119 -22.40 -4.16 0.25
CA PHE A 119 -21.09 -4.66 0.66
C PHE A 119 -20.01 -4.27 -0.33
N LYS A 120 -18.96 -3.61 0.17
CA LYS A 120 -17.73 -3.33 -0.56
C LYS A 120 -16.53 -3.79 0.28
N ALA A 121 -15.62 -4.54 -0.35
CA ALA A 121 -14.39 -4.97 0.28
C ALA A 121 -13.21 -4.98 -0.70
N LEU A 122 -12.06 -4.55 -0.23
CA LEU A 122 -10.78 -4.63 -0.95
C LEU A 122 -9.95 -5.77 -0.35
N VAL A 123 -9.25 -6.52 -1.20
CA VAL A 123 -8.46 -7.69 -0.80
C VAL A 123 -6.98 -7.47 -1.17
N PRO A 124 -6.24 -6.67 -0.39
CA PRO A 124 -4.78 -6.61 -0.49
C PRO A 124 -4.09 -7.88 -0.01
N GLN A 125 -2.84 -8.07 -0.44
CA GLN A 125 -1.94 -9.06 0.16
C GLN A 125 -1.78 -8.79 1.66
N TYR A 126 -1.64 -9.86 2.45
CA TYR A 126 -1.38 -9.72 3.88
C TYR A 126 0.07 -9.31 4.13
N MET A 127 0.27 -8.37 5.07
CA MET A 127 1.59 -7.91 5.49
C MET A 127 1.86 -8.38 6.92
N PRO A 128 2.69 -9.41 7.11
CA PRO A 128 2.82 -10.11 8.39
C PRO A 128 3.44 -9.27 9.50
N LEU A 129 4.30 -8.31 9.16
CA LEU A 129 4.95 -7.43 10.12
C LEU A 129 4.13 -6.17 10.44
N GLY A 130 2.97 -5.98 9.78
CA GLY A 130 2.05 -4.88 10.06
C GLY A 130 2.58 -3.51 9.64
N GLY A 131 2.03 -2.45 10.25
CA GLY A 131 2.39 -1.07 9.95
C GLY A 131 3.68 -0.60 10.64
N LEU A 132 4.42 0.29 9.97
CA LEU A 132 5.65 0.89 10.46
C LEU A 132 5.46 1.66 11.77
N GLU A 133 4.27 2.20 12.00
CA GLU A 133 3.88 2.91 13.24
C GLU A 133 4.28 2.12 14.51
N VAL A 134 4.04 0.80 14.51
CA VAL A 134 4.34 -0.05 15.68
C VAL A 134 5.84 -0.03 16.01
N TYR A 135 6.71 -0.02 15.01
CA TYR A 135 8.17 0.00 15.19
C TYR A 135 8.74 1.38 15.52
N LEU A 136 7.95 2.44 15.32
CA LEU A 136 8.35 3.80 15.64
C LEU A 136 7.88 4.24 17.03
N HIS A 137 6.77 3.68 17.51
CA HIS A 137 6.09 4.16 18.72
C HIS A 137 5.91 3.11 19.83
N SER A 138 6.22 1.83 19.59
CA SER A 138 6.09 0.79 20.63
C SER A 138 7.40 0.57 21.40
N ASP A 139 7.28 0.44 22.71
CA ASP A 139 8.39 0.05 23.58
C ASP A 139 8.80 -1.39 23.27
N GLY A 140 10.04 -1.58 22.81
CA GLY A 140 10.62 -2.91 22.55
C GLY A 140 10.80 -3.28 21.07
N HIS A 141 10.39 -2.43 20.13
CA HIS A 141 10.70 -2.59 18.72
C HIS A 141 11.56 -1.41 18.25
N HIS A 142 12.83 -1.69 17.93
CA HIS A 142 13.77 -0.67 17.53
C HIS A 142 14.38 -0.99 16.17
N LEU A 143 14.06 -0.13 15.20
CA LEU A 143 14.73 -0.14 13.91
C LEU A 143 16.13 0.43 14.06
N ASN A 144 17.14 -0.32 13.63
CA ASN A 144 18.49 0.19 13.50
C ASN A 144 18.58 1.17 12.31
N LEU A 145 19.71 1.89 12.22
CA LEU A 145 19.89 2.91 11.18
C LEU A 145 19.80 2.35 9.76
N VAL A 146 20.33 1.14 9.52
CA VAL A 146 20.31 0.50 8.20
C VAL A 146 18.86 0.18 7.80
N GLN A 147 18.08 -0.43 8.69
CA GLN A 147 16.66 -0.72 8.46
C GLN A 147 15.86 0.54 8.16
N ARG A 148 16.11 1.64 8.90
CA ARG A 148 15.46 2.93 8.65
C ARG A 148 15.79 3.47 7.26
N LEU A 149 17.06 3.39 6.85
CA LEU A 149 17.49 3.82 5.52
C LEU A 149 16.86 2.97 4.41
N ASP A 150 16.80 1.65 4.59
CA ASP A 150 16.16 0.74 3.63
C ASP A 150 14.67 1.06 3.47
N ILE A 151 13.95 1.22 4.59
CA ILE A 151 12.53 1.63 4.60
C ILE A 151 12.33 3.00 3.94
N MET A 152 13.20 3.98 4.21
CA MET A 152 13.14 5.29 3.56
C MET A 152 13.34 5.19 2.04
N ILE A 153 14.27 4.34 1.58
CA ILE A 153 14.52 4.11 0.15
C ILE A 153 13.31 3.44 -0.50
N ASP A 154 12.71 2.43 0.16
CA ASP A 154 11.49 1.76 -0.28
C ASP A 154 10.32 2.72 -0.49
N VAL A 155 10.03 3.55 0.52
CA VAL A 155 8.97 4.56 0.44
C VAL A 155 9.29 5.59 -0.63
N ALA A 156 10.53 6.05 -0.74
CA ALA A 156 10.92 7.00 -1.78
C ALA A 156 10.73 6.43 -3.20
N CYS A 157 11.09 5.17 -3.44
CA CYS A 157 10.87 4.50 -4.73
C CYS A 157 9.37 4.36 -5.05
N ALA A 158 8.53 4.04 -4.06
CA ALA A 158 7.08 4.02 -4.24
C ALA A 158 6.54 5.40 -4.66
N LEU A 159 6.96 6.47 -3.99
CA LEU A 159 6.51 7.83 -4.31
C LEU A 159 7.03 8.33 -5.65
N GLU A 160 8.29 8.05 -5.98
CA GLU A 160 8.86 8.34 -7.31
C GLU A 160 8.01 7.70 -8.40
N TYR A 161 7.68 6.41 -8.24
CA TYR A 161 6.82 5.70 -9.17
C TYR A 161 5.42 6.31 -9.29
N LEU A 162 4.78 6.66 -8.17
CA LEU A 162 3.44 7.27 -8.17
C LEU A 162 3.42 8.65 -8.82
N HIS A 163 4.47 9.45 -8.59
CA HIS A 163 4.52 10.83 -9.09
C HIS A 163 5.00 10.95 -10.54
N GLN A 164 5.88 10.04 -10.98
CA GLN A 164 6.52 10.06 -12.29
C GLN A 164 6.01 8.95 -13.23
N GLY A 165 4.97 8.22 -12.82
CA GLY A 165 4.47 7.02 -13.50
C GLY A 165 3.87 7.22 -14.89
N TYR A 166 3.64 6.10 -15.57
CA TYR A 166 3.08 5.99 -16.93
C TYR A 166 1.70 6.69 -17.02
N SER A 167 1.65 7.86 -17.68
CA SER A 167 0.48 8.64 -18.14
C SER A 167 -0.21 9.61 -17.17
N GLU A 168 -0.39 9.30 -15.88
CA GLU A 168 -1.08 10.18 -14.92
C GLU A 168 -0.34 10.24 -13.57
N THR A 169 -0.20 11.43 -12.99
CA THR A 169 0.44 11.60 -11.67
C THR A 169 -0.53 11.19 -10.57
N THR A 170 -0.16 10.21 -9.75
CA THR A 170 -0.96 9.80 -8.59
C THR A 170 -0.37 10.40 -7.31
N VAL A 171 -1.13 11.27 -6.64
CA VAL A 171 -0.76 11.82 -5.32
C VAL A 171 -1.45 10.98 -4.24
N HIS A 172 -0.67 10.39 -3.33
CA HIS A 172 -1.19 9.50 -2.29
C HIS A 172 -2.14 10.18 -1.28
N CYS A 173 -1.82 11.44 -0.91
CA CYS A 173 -2.54 12.28 0.04
C CYS A 173 -2.60 11.81 1.51
N ASP A 174 -2.37 10.53 1.83
CA ASP A 174 -2.34 10.04 3.23
C ASP A 174 -1.08 9.26 3.58
N LEU A 175 0.11 9.76 3.22
CA LEU A 175 1.35 9.06 3.57
C LEU A 175 1.70 9.31 5.04
N LYS A 176 1.72 8.23 5.83
CA LYS A 176 2.04 8.21 7.26
C LYS A 176 2.56 6.82 7.68
N PRO A 177 3.19 6.64 8.85
CA PRO A 177 3.72 5.36 9.28
C PRO A 177 2.71 4.20 9.29
N SER A 178 1.44 4.44 9.63
CA SER A 178 0.41 3.39 9.62
C SER A 178 0.03 2.90 8.22
N ASN A 179 0.30 3.70 7.19
CA ASN A 179 0.06 3.37 5.78
C ASN A 179 1.32 2.82 5.09
N VAL A 180 2.43 2.66 5.82
CA VAL A 180 3.63 1.94 5.36
C VAL A 180 3.65 0.58 6.03
N LEU A 181 3.39 -0.48 5.28
CA LEU A 181 3.36 -1.86 5.78
C LEU A 181 4.68 -2.59 5.50
N LEU A 182 5.01 -3.55 6.35
CA LEU A 182 6.24 -4.33 6.26
C LEU A 182 5.94 -5.81 5.93
N ASP A 183 6.70 -6.36 4.98
CA ASP A 183 6.69 -7.79 4.70
C ASP A 183 7.59 -8.57 5.68
N GLU A 184 7.67 -9.89 5.52
CA GLU A 184 8.52 -10.77 6.34
C GLU A 184 10.03 -10.46 6.26
N ASN A 185 10.47 -9.73 5.24
CA ASN A 185 11.86 -9.35 5.01
C ASN A 185 12.17 -7.92 5.45
N MET A 186 11.27 -7.25 6.17
CA MET A 186 11.37 -5.83 6.53
C MET A 186 11.41 -4.87 5.33
N THR A 187 10.91 -5.31 4.17
CA THR A 187 10.73 -4.46 2.98
C THR A 187 9.45 -3.64 3.16
N ALA A 188 9.52 -2.35 2.84
CA ALA A 188 8.40 -1.44 3.03
C ALA A 188 7.50 -1.31 1.78
N TYR A 189 6.20 -1.25 2.04
CA TYR A 189 5.14 -1.14 1.04
C TYR A 189 4.15 -0.05 1.42
N VAL A 190 3.93 0.92 0.54
CA VAL A 190 2.93 1.97 0.72
C VAL A 190 1.53 1.42 0.41
N SER A 191 0.55 1.80 1.23
CA SER A 191 -0.82 1.29 1.25
C SER A 191 -1.84 2.39 1.53
N ASP A 192 -3.14 2.06 1.42
CA ASP A 192 -4.30 2.94 1.65
C ASP A 192 -4.38 4.16 0.73
N PHE A 193 -4.89 3.92 -0.48
CA PHE A 193 -5.09 4.95 -1.50
C PHE A 193 -6.49 5.55 -1.47
N GLY A 194 -7.21 5.35 -0.35
CA GLY A 194 -8.62 5.71 -0.22
C GLY A 194 -8.94 7.20 -0.44
N ILE A 195 -7.95 8.09 -0.34
CA ILE A 195 -8.12 9.53 -0.61
C ILE A 195 -7.20 10.06 -1.71
N ALA A 196 -6.48 9.17 -2.41
CA ALA A 196 -5.52 9.52 -3.43
C ALA A 196 -6.15 10.35 -4.57
N LYS A 197 -5.32 11.11 -5.27
CA LYS A 197 -5.72 11.95 -6.41
C LYS A 197 -4.95 11.52 -7.65
N ILE A 198 -5.67 11.36 -8.75
CA ILE A 198 -5.09 11.13 -10.07
C ILE A 198 -5.15 12.48 -10.80
N LEU A 199 -3.99 13.01 -11.17
CA LEU A 199 -3.84 14.26 -11.90
C LEU A 199 -3.66 13.92 -13.39
N VAL A 200 -4.61 14.34 -14.20
CA VAL A 200 -4.55 14.24 -15.66
C VAL A 200 -3.66 15.35 -16.21
N CYS A 201 -2.83 15.02 -17.22
CA CYS A 201 -1.85 15.91 -17.84
C CYS A 201 -2.34 17.37 -18.01
N GLN A 202 -1.48 18.32 -17.64
CA GLN A 202 -1.62 19.79 -17.63
C GLN A 202 -2.07 20.45 -16.30
N ASN A 203 -2.52 19.68 -15.30
CA ASN A 203 -2.82 20.23 -13.98
C ASN A 203 -1.71 19.89 -12.97
N TYR A 204 -0.82 20.85 -12.70
CA TYR A 204 0.21 20.74 -11.65
C TYR A 204 -0.37 20.80 -10.23
N SER A 205 -1.63 21.22 -10.10
CA SER A 205 -2.37 21.30 -8.85
C SER A 205 -3.86 21.09 -9.10
N THR A 206 -4.59 20.68 -8.08
CA THR A 206 -6.06 20.58 -8.13
C THR A 206 -6.59 21.02 -6.78
N LEU A 207 -7.57 21.93 -6.78
CA LEU A 207 -8.25 22.32 -5.56
C LEU A 207 -9.13 21.14 -5.12
N THR A 208 -8.85 20.61 -3.94
CA THR A 208 -9.65 19.54 -3.33
C THR A 208 -9.97 19.89 -1.90
N ALA A 209 -11.02 19.31 -1.34
CA ALA A 209 -11.23 19.36 0.10
C ALA A 209 -9.98 18.83 0.80
N THR A 210 -9.51 19.52 1.85
CA THR A 210 -8.38 19.06 2.65
C THR A 210 -8.74 17.73 3.29
N LEU A 211 -8.08 16.68 2.82
CA LEU A 211 -8.23 15.30 3.27
C LEU A 211 -6.84 14.78 3.57
N GLY A 212 -6.70 14.01 4.65
CA GLY A 212 -5.42 13.46 5.10
C GLY A 212 -5.30 13.51 6.62
N THR A 213 -4.18 13.02 7.13
CA THR A 213 -3.94 12.93 8.56
C THR A 213 -3.26 14.19 9.09
N THR A 214 -3.84 14.82 10.13
CA THR A 214 -3.24 15.97 10.83
C THR A 214 -1.80 15.66 11.27
N GLY A 215 -0.88 16.59 11.05
CA GLY A 215 0.56 16.40 11.29
C GLY A 215 1.35 15.85 10.10
N TYR A 216 0.68 15.30 9.09
CA TYR A 216 1.29 14.84 7.83
C TYR A 216 0.86 15.66 6.60
N ILE A 217 -0.09 16.58 6.78
CA ILE A 217 -0.55 17.50 5.73
C ILE A 217 0.45 18.65 5.60
N ALA A 218 0.82 18.99 4.36
CA ALA A 218 1.64 20.16 4.04
C ALA A 218 0.92 21.47 4.39
N PRO A 219 1.64 22.54 4.80
CA PRO A 219 1.05 23.82 5.19
C PRO A 219 0.37 24.57 4.04
#